data_AF-A0A858R961-F1
#
_entry.id   AF-A0A858R961-F1
#
_cell.length_a   1.000
_cell.length_b   1.000
_cell.length_c   1.000
_cell.angle_alpha   90.00
_cell.angle_beta   90.00
_cell.angle_gamma   90.00
#
_symmetry.space_group_name_H-M   'P 1'
#
loop_
_entity.id
_entity.type
_entity.pdbx_description
1 polymer ?
#
loop_
_entity_poly.entity_id
_entity_poly.type
_entity_poly.pdbx_seq_one_letter_code
_entity_poly.pdbx_strand_id
1 'polypeptide(L)'
;MTALAKTATPAQGRTLGSLGFAKSGKPARIARDLLRAAAALEADGRLSGVRSRKLSVRVDPGALEAAAERLGLDNPSDVVNAAILLAAEPDPFKDWWLNPGAPLPEDFERAL
;
A
#
# COMPACT_ATOMS: atom_id res chain seq x y z
N MET A 1 18.61 -38.37 18.96
CA MET A 1 18.41 -37.50 17.78
C MET A 1 17.18 -36.67 18.05
N THR A 2 17.34 -35.45 18.57
CA THR A 2 16.23 -34.62 19.08
C THR A 2 16.15 -33.35 18.25
N ALA A 3 15.08 -33.18 17.49
CA ALA A 3 14.81 -31.97 16.73
C ALA A 3 14.23 -30.90 17.67
N LEU A 4 14.96 -29.79 17.83
CA LEU A 4 14.48 -28.60 18.51
C LEU A 4 13.62 -27.80 17.53
N ALA A 5 12.31 -27.78 17.79
CA ALA A 5 11.37 -26.88 17.14
C ALA A 5 11.78 -25.44 17.43
N LYS A 6 12.22 -24.73 16.39
CA LYS A 6 12.53 -23.30 16.43
C LYS A 6 11.20 -22.55 16.46
N THR A 7 10.81 -22.11 17.64
CA THR A 7 9.66 -21.23 17.84
C THR A 7 9.89 -19.93 17.05
N ALA A 8 9.00 -19.67 16.10
CA ALA A 8 8.98 -18.41 15.36
C ALA A 8 8.37 -17.34 16.26
N THR A 9 9.21 -16.46 16.81
CA THR A 9 8.78 -15.23 17.47
C THR A 9 8.01 -14.38 16.46
N PRO A 10 6.78 -13.92 16.78
CA PRO A 10 6.08 -13.01 15.89
C PRO A 10 6.90 -11.73 15.74
N ALA A 11 7.31 -11.45 14.51
CA ALA A 11 8.04 -10.25 14.18
C ALA A 11 7.16 -9.04 14.48
N GLN A 12 7.70 -8.08 15.24
CA GLN A 12 7.14 -6.75 15.41
C GLN A 12 7.25 -6.00 14.06
N GLY A 13 6.47 -6.44 13.08
CA GLY A 13 6.23 -5.70 11.86
C GLY A 13 5.40 -4.49 12.24
N ARG A 14 5.89 -3.30 11.88
CA ARG A 14 5.10 -2.08 11.89
C ARG A 14 3.80 -2.35 11.12
N THR A 15 2.71 -2.55 11.83
CA THR A 15 1.37 -2.69 11.25
C THR A 15 0.98 -1.37 10.59
N LEU A 16 0.02 -1.37 9.66
CA LEU A 16 -0.49 -0.11 9.06
C LEU A 16 -0.93 0.93 10.12
N GLY A 17 -1.23 0.49 11.34
CA GLY A 17 -1.47 1.35 12.50
C GLY A 17 -0.26 2.17 12.96
N SER A 18 0.93 1.98 12.38
CA SER A 18 2.14 2.77 12.68
C SER A 18 2.45 3.85 11.64
N LEU A 19 1.62 4.01 10.60
CA LEU A 19 1.78 5.11 9.63
C LEU A 19 1.60 6.44 10.37
N GLY A 20 2.58 7.33 10.24
CA GLY A 20 2.56 8.66 10.86
C GLY A 20 1.55 9.59 10.21
N PHE A 21 0.26 9.39 10.51
CA PHE A 21 -0.79 10.27 10.01
C PHE A 21 -0.70 11.65 10.68
N ALA A 22 -0.70 12.71 9.86
CA ALA A 22 -0.76 14.08 10.31
C ALA A 22 -2.10 14.36 11.02
N LYS A 23 -2.10 15.30 11.97
CA LYS A 23 -3.25 15.69 12.81
C LYS A 23 -4.45 16.31 12.05
N SER A 24 -4.45 16.36 10.72
CA SER A 24 -5.50 17.03 9.93
C SER A 24 -6.55 16.03 9.44
N GLY A 25 -7.83 16.33 9.71
CA GLY A 25 -9.02 15.45 9.58
C GLY A 25 -9.41 14.92 8.19
N LYS A 26 -8.47 14.74 7.25
CA LYS A 26 -8.66 13.97 6.00
C LYS A 26 -8.35 12.45 6.05
N PRO A 27 -8.02 11.77 7.17
CA PRO A 27 -7.35 10.47 7.12
C PRO A 27 -8.29 9.28 6.83
N ALA A 28 -9.61 9.41 7.01
CA ALA A 28 -10.48 8.24 7.10
C ALA A 28 -10.65 7.45 5.79
N ARG A 29 -10.75 8.13 4.64
CA ARG A 29 -10.89 7.44 3.34
C ARG A 29 -9.57 6.82 2.88
N ILE A 30 -8.49 7.59 2.89
CA ILE A 30 -7.18 7.11 2.45
C ILE A 30 -6.65 5.99 3.36
N ALA A 31 -6.84 6.11 4.68
CA ALA A 31 -6.48 5.02 5.58
C ALA A 31 -7.28 3.75 5.28
N ARG A 32 -8.57 3.87 4.94
CA ARG A 32 -9.40 2.74 4.53
C ARG A 32 -8.90 2.12 3.22
N ASP A 33 -8.58 2.94 2.23
CA ASP A 33 -8.07 2.47 0.94
C ASP A 33 -6.71 1.77 1.10
N LEU A 34 -5.82 2.31 1.92
CA LEU A 34 -4.54 1.69 2.26
C LEU A 34 -4.70 0.36 3.01
N LEU A 35 -5.65 0.29 3.96
CA LEU A 35 -5.97 -0.94 4.68
C LEU A 35 -6.54 -2.00 3.72
N ARG A 36 -7.45 -1.62 2.82
CA ARG A 36 -8.01 -2.50 1.80
C ARG A 36 -6.94 -3.01 0.84
N ALA A 37 -6.10 -2.13 0.33
CA ALA A 37 -5.02 -2.46 -0.60
C ALA A 37 -4.04 -3.45 0.03
N ALA A 38 -3.63 -3.21 1.27
CA ALA A 38 -2.73 -4.10 1.98
C ALA A 38 -3.40 -5.46 2.27
N ALA A 39 -4.66 -5.48 2.71
CA ALA A 39 -5.38 -6.72 2.95
C ALA A 39 -5.54 -7.56 1.67
N ALA A 40 -5.81 -6.91 0.52
CA ALA A 40 -5.89 -7.59 -0.76
C ALA A 40 -4.55 -8.21 -1.18
N LEU A 41 -3.45 -7.48 -1.01
CA LEU A 41 -2.10 -7.96 -1.32
C LEU A 41 -1.61 -9.04 -0.34
N GLU A 42 -2.06 -9.01 0.91
CA GLU A 42 -1.79 -10.06 1.89
C GLU A 42 -2.57 -11.33 1.58
N ALA A 43 -3.86 -11.21 1.23
CA ALA A 43 -4.68 -12.34 0.78
C ALA A 43 -4.13 -13.02 -0.47
N ASP A 44 -3.52 -12.25 -1.38
CA ASP A 44 -2.84 -12.74 -2.58
C ASP A 44 -1.41 -13.28 -2.29
N GLY A 45 -0.96 -13.25 -1.04
CA GLY A 45 0.37 -13.73 -0.61
C GLY A 45 1.55 -12.87 -1.11
N ARG A 46 1.28 -11.69 -1.67
CA ARG A 46 2.29 -10.78 -2.23
C ARG A 46 2.92 -9.87 -1.17
N LEU A 47 2.21 -9.63 -0.06
CA LEU A 47 2.76 -9.06 1.15
C LEU A 47 3.06 -10.16 2.17
N SER A 48 4.34 -10.52 2.31
CA SER A 48 4.75 -11.57 3.25
C SER A 48 5.10 -11.05 4.64
N GLY A 49 5.30 -9.73 4.81
CA GLY A 49 5.68 -9.10 6.08
C GLY A 49 7.05 -9.51 6.62
N VAL A 50 7.78 -10.40 5.93
CA VAL A 50 8.94 -11.11 6.50
C VAL A 50 10.17 -10.21 6.63
N ARG A 51 10.43 -9.28 5.70
CA ARG A 51 11.54 -8.33 5.77
C ARG A 51 11.27 -7.05 4.98
N SER A 52 11.53 -5.90 5.60
CA SER A 52 11.64 -4.64 4.89
C SER A 52 12.92 -4.63 4.02
N ARG A 53 12.79 -4.14 2.78
CA ARG A 53 13.92 -3.96 1.86
C ARG A 53 14.27 -2.48 1.78
N LYS A 54 15.54 -2.13 2.02
CA LYS A 54 16.03 -0.76 1.81
C LYS A 54 16.16 -0.48 0.32
N LEU A 55 15.55 0.62 -0.13
CA LEU A 55 15.61 1.12 -1.50
C LEU A 55 16.18 2.54 -1.48
N SER A 56 17.00 2.86 -2.47
CA SER A 56 17.53 4.21 -2.69
C SER A 56 17.15 4.61 -4.11
N VAL A 57 16.34 5.66 -4.23
CA VAL A 57 15.84 6.19 -5.51
C VAL A 57 15.84 7.71 -5.46
N ARG A 58 16.04 8.35 -6.61
CA ARG A 58 15.85 9.79 -6.75
C ARG A 58 14.36 10.05 -7.01
N VAL A 59 13.76 10.89 -6.19
CA VAL A 59 12.36 11.31 -6.32
C VAL A 59 12.36 12.82 -6.45
N ASP A 60 11.50 13.34 -7.32
CA ASP A 60 11.26 14.77 -7.40
C ASP A 60 10.69 15.28 -6.05
N PRO A 61 11.27 16.31 -5.43
CA PRO A 61 10.80 16.81 -4.13
C PRO A 61 9.34 17.27 -4.15
N GLY A 62 8.91 17.95 -5.22
CA GLY A 62 7.54 18.43 -5.37
C GLY A 62 6.54 17.29 -5.49
N ALA A 63 6.90 16.22 -6.21
CA ALA A 63 6.07 15.02 -6.27
C ALA A 63 5.92 14.33 -4.89
N LEU A 64 7.00 14.28 -4.10
CA LEU A 64 6.98 13.70 -2.76
C LEU A 64 6.12 14.52 -1.79
N GLU A 65 6.25 15.85 -1.83
CA GLU A 65 5.44 16.77 -1.01
C GLU A 65 3.95 16.69 -1.36
N ALA A 66 3.62 16.68 -2.65
CA ALA A 66 2.23 16.53 -3.11
C ALA A 66 1.63 15.18 -2.66
N ALA A 67 2.42 14.10 -2.70
CA ALA A 67 1.99 12.79 -2.20
C ALA A 67 1.80 12.81 -0.68
N ALA A 68 2.71 13.44 0.07
CA ALA A 68 2.61 13.61 1.52
C ALA A 68 1.34 14.35 1.94
N GLU A 69 1.05 15.48 1.28
CA GLU A 69 -0.16 16.26 1.51
C GLU A 69 -1.43 15.48 1.16
N ARG A 70 -1.43 14.79 0.01
CA ARG A 70 -2.56 13.97 -0.42
C ARG A 70 -2.84 12.86 0.58
N LEU A 71 -1.81 12.16 1.04
CA LEU A 71 -1.92 11.00 1.93
C LEU A 71 -2.06 11.40 3.41
N GLY A 72 -1.79 12.66 3.76
CA GLY A 72 -1.77 13.14 5.13
C GLY A 72 -0.65 12.46 5.95
N LEU A 73 0.50 12.23 5.33
CA LEU A 73 1.65 11.56 5.95
C LEU A 73 2.82 12.54 6.05
N ASP A 74 3.54 12.52 7.16
CA ASP A 74 4.68 13.41 7.42
C ASP A 74 6.06 12.75 7.23
N ASN A 75 6.10 11.41 7.19
CA ASN A 75 7.31 10.64 7.00
C ASN A 75 7.47 10.21 5.53
N PRO A 76 8.57 10.61 4.84
CA PRO A 76 8.84 10.23 3.46
C PRO A 76 8.80 8.71 3.18
N SER A 77 9.26 7.90 4.13
CA SER A 77 9.22 6.44 3.97
C SER A 77 7.78 5.90 3.99
N ASP A 78 6.93 6.49 4.83
CA ASP A 78 5.52 6.12 4.92
C ASP A 78 4.77 6.56 3.66
N VAL A 79 5.09 7.75 3.13
CA VAL A 79 4.56 8.25 1.85
C VAL A 79 4.89 7.28 0.71
N VAL A 80 6.16 6.87 0.59
CA VAL A 80 6.60 5.94 -0.46
C VAL A 80 5.93 4.57 -0.30
N ASN A 81 5.89 4.02 0.91
CA ASN A 81 5.24 2.73 1.15
C ASN A 81 3.73 2.77 0.84
N ALA A 82 3.04 3.83 1.26
CA ALA A 82 1.63 4.03 0.97
C ALA A 82 1.37 4.18 -0.54
N ALA A 83 2.20 4.96 -1.24
CA ALA A 83 2.10 5.10 -2.70
C ALA A 83 2.31 3.77 -3.43
N ILE A 84 3.29 2.96 -3.01
CA ILE A 84 3.54 1.63 -3.59
C ILE A 84 2.36 0.70 -3.33
N LEU A 85 1.80 0.69 -2.11
CA LEU A 85 0.63 -0.13 -1.78
C LEU A 85 -0.57 0.23 -2.66
N LEU A 86 -0.86 1.52 -2.82
CA LEU A 86 -1.96 1.98 -3.69
C LEU A 86 -1.71 1.64 -5.16
N ALA A 87 -0.46 1.73 -5.64
CA ALA A 87 -0.12 1.37 -7.00
C ALA A 87 -0.20 -0.15 -7.25
N ALA A 88 0.12 -0.96 -6.23
CA ALA A 88 0.12 -2.42 -6.32
C ALA A 88 -1.25 -3.06 -6.02
N GLU A 89 -2.21 -2.31 -5.46
CA GLU A 89 -3.56 -2.80 -5.22
C GLU A 89 -4.16 -3.38 -6.52
N PRO A 90 -4.62 -4.65 -6.50
CA PRO A 90 -5.34 -5.25 -7.61
C PRO A 90 -6.62 -4.46 -7.87
N ASP A 91 -6.63 -3.71 -8.97
CA ASP A 91 -7.74 -2.86 -9.36
C ASP A 91 -8.06 -3.15 -10.83
N PRO A 92 -9.23 -3.76 -11.12
CA PRO A 92 -9.66 -4.04 -12.48
C PRO A 92 -9.64 -2.81 -13.40
N PHE A 93 -9.84 -1.61 -12.85
CA PHE A 93 -9.72 -0.37 -13.60
C PHE A 93 -8.26 -0.04 -13.94
N LYS A 94 -7.30 -0.25 -13.03
CA LYS A 94 -5.86 -0.06 -13.32
C LYS A 94 -5.38 -1.06 -14.36
N ASP A 95 -5.83 -2.30 -14.27
CA ASP A 95 -5.50 -3.35 -15.25
C ASP A 95 -6.06 -3.02 -16.64
N TRP A 96 -7.29 -2.50 -16.70
CA TRP A 96 -7.88 -1.97 -17.92
C TRP A 96 -7.12 -0.76 -18.47
N TRP A 97 -6.77 0.20 -17.62
CA TRP A 97 -6.09 1.43 -18.03
C TRP A 97 -4.67 1.20 -18.54
N LEU A 98 -3.94 0.24 -17.94
CA LEU A 98 -2.56 -0.08 -18.31
C LEU A 98 -2.45 -1.00 -19.53
N ASN A 99 -3.51 -1.76 -19.85
CA ASN A 99 -3.53 -2.68 -20.99
C ASN A 99 -4.61 -2.28 -22.00
N PRO A 100 -4.24 -1.63 -23.13
CA PRO A 100 -5.17 -1.36 -24.22
C PRO A 100 -5.61 -2.68 -24.87
N GLY A 101 -6.66 -3.30 -24.33
CA GLY A 101 -7.20 -4.60 -24.75
C GLY A 101 -7.86 -5.42 -23.64
N ALA A 102 -7.70 -5.03 -22.36
CA ALA A 102 -8.42 -5.68 -21.27
C ALA A 102 -9.93 -5.31 -21.31
N PRO A 103 -10.83 -6.23 -20.90
CA PRO A 103 -12.26 -5.93 -20.79
C PRO A 103 -12.51 -4.92 -19.67
N LEU A 104 -13.45 -4.00 -19.90
CA LEU A 104 -13.92 -3.06 -18.88
C LEU A 104 -14.61 -3.87 -17.76
N PRO A 105 -14.46 -3.52 -16.48
CA PRO A 105 -15.15 -4.22 -15.39
C PRO A 105 -16.67 -4.19 -15.60
N GLU A 106 -17.36 -5.30 -15.30
CA GLU A 106 -18.81 -5.46 -15.53
C GLU A 106 -19.65 -4.39 -14.79
N ASP A 107 -19.13 -3.87 -13.68
CA ASP A 107 -19.78 -2.83 -12.86
C ASP A 107 -19.53 -1.40 -13.37
N PHE A 108 -18.81 -1.22 -14.49
CA PHE A 108 -18.59 0.08 -15.10
C PHE A 108 -19.83 0.51 -15.90
N GLU A 109 -20.98 0.59 -15.23
CA GLU A 109 -22.14 1.27 -15.80
C GLU A 109 -21.85 2.77 -15.85
N ARG A 110 -21.95 3.32 -17.06
CA ARG A 110 -21.90 4.75 -17.32
C ARG A 110 -23.04 5.40 -16.54
N ALA A 111 -22.71 6.14 -15.49
CA ALA A 111 -23.64 7.13 -14.93
C ALA A 111 -23.94 8.15 -16.04
N LEU A 112 -25.05 7.94 -16.75
CA LEU A 112 -25.68 8.88 -17.68
C LEU A 112 -26.60 9.82 -16.91
#